data_AF-A0A928YQM4-F1
#
_entry.id   AF-A0A928YQM4-F1
#
_cell.length_a   1.000
_cell.length_b   1.000
_cell.length_c   1.000
_cell.angle_alpha   90.00
_cell.angle_beta   90.00
_cell.angle_gamma   90.00
#
_symmetry.space_group_name_H-M   'P 1'
#
loop_
_entity.id
_entity.type
_entity.pdbx_description
1 polymer ?
#
loop_
_entity_poly.entity_id
_entity_poly.type
_entity_poly.pdbx_seq_one_letter_code
_entity_poly.pdbx_strand_id
1 'polypeptide(L)'
;MEQATFFLFWFNSNVWGTVSDWIMIIVTSITAVLLLKSFSAQKTSNEISYKNYRKTIRPYFSVTIESEEFGVGNFKKFLTLKVNDNNAFDLQVVEFKTDYIVTLDFIPSFMSTNQEYSVEINEKGLTTINQEPEKIAMISFKDTEGNNYMQEIFVYNIGDFYISGVEDLLVSTKSSLTT
;
A
#
# COMPACT_ATOMS: atom_id res chain seq x y z
N MET A 1 -1.08 -72.59 36.58
CA MET A 1 -1.43 -71.44 37.44
C MET A 1 -0.68 -70.15 37.04
N GLU A 2 -0.06 -70.05 35.86
CA GLU A 2 0.65 -68.83 35.41
C GLU A 2 -0.15 -67.95 34.43
N GLN A 3 -1.21 -68.46 33.80
CA GLN A 3 -1.98 -67.67 32.83
C GLN A 3 -2.95 -66.67 33.47
N ALA A 4 -3.40 -66.93 34.71
CA ALA A 4 -4.36 -66.07 35.42
C ALA A 4 -3.72 -64.76 35.90
N THR A 5 -2.44 -64.78 36.27
CA THR A 5 -1.69 -63.59 36.68
C THR A 5 -1.37 -62.65 35.52
N PHE A 6 -1.15 -63.19 34.31
CA PHE A 6 -0.96 -62.37 33.11
C PHE A 6 -2.23 -61.58 32.73
N PHE A 7 -3.41 -62.20 32.86
CA PHE A 7 -4.69 -61.55 32.60
C PHE A 7 -5.02 -60.47 33.66
N LEU A 8 -4.72 -60.72 34.93
CA LEU A 8 -4.89 -59.75 36.02
C LEU A 8 -3.95 -58.53 35.91
N PHE A 9 -2.73 -58.71 35.38
CA PHE A 9 -1.84 -57.60 35.06
C PHE A 9 -2.41 -56.71 33.95
N TRP A 10 -2.95 -57.33 32.90
CA TRP A 10 -3.60 -56.63 31.79
C TRP A 10 -4.90 -55.90 32.16
N PHE A 11 -5.52 -56.19 33.31
CA PHE A 11 -6.74 -55.51 33.76
C PHE A 11 -6.53 -54.68 35.04
N ASN A 12 -5.28 -54.44 35.44
CA ASN A 12 -4.98 -53.59 36.58
C ASN A 12 -5.28 -52.12 36.20
N SER A 13 -6.33 -51.56 36.81
CA SER A 13 -6.84 -50.21 36.52
C SER A 13 -5.79 -49.12 36.70
N ASN A 14 -4.81 -49.30 37.60
CA ASN A 14 -3.73 -48.33 37.80
C ASN A 14 -2.79 -48.23 36.58
N VAL A 15 -2.55 -49.34 35.87
CA VAL A 15 -1.68 -49.36 34.68
C VAL A 15 -2.38 -48.64 33.53
N TRP A 16 -3.66 -48.93 33.30
CA TRP A 16 -4.45 -48.27 32.25
C TRP A 16 -4.75 -46.80 32.52
N GLY A 17 -4.98 -46.42 33.79
CA GLY A 17 -5.11 -45.00 34.17
C GLY A 17 -3.85 -44.21 33.81
N THR A 18 -2.68 -44.75 34.17
CA THR A 18 -1.39 -44.13 33.84
C THR A 18 -1.17 -44.05 32.33
N VAL A 19 -1.50 -45.10 31.56
CA VAL A 19 -1.38 -45.10 30.09
C VAL A 19 -2.32 -44.07 29.46
N SER A 20 -3.55 -43.94 29.96
CA SER A 20 -4.52 -42.93 29.51
C SER A 20 -4.00 -41.50 29.73
N ASP A 21 -3.37 -41.24 30.88
CA ASP A 21 -2.80 -39.92 31.19
C ASP A 21 -1.67 -39.55 30.23
N TRP A 22 -0.78 -40.51 29.91
CA TRP A 22 0.28 -40.28 28.91
C TRP A 22 -0.27 -40.04 27.50
N ILE A 23 -1.31 -40.76 27.10
CA ILE A 23 -1.98 -40.55 25.81
C ILE A 23 -2.59 -39.14 25.76
N MET A 24 -3.23 -38.69 26.84
CA MET A 24 -3.80 -37.34 26.91
C MET A 24 -2.72 -36.26 26.76
N ILE A 25 -1.56 -36.42 27.41
CA ILE A 25 -0.43 -35.49 27.28
C ILE A 25 0.07 -35.45 25.84
N ILE A 26 0.20 -36.61 25.19
CA ILE A 26 0.64 -36.70 23.79
C ILE A 26 -0.36 -36.00 22.86
N VAL A 27 -1.65 -36.30 22.98
CA VAL A 27 -2.71 -35.67 22.17
C VAL A 27 -2.69 -34.16 22.38
N THR A 28 -2.63 -33.70 23.62
CA THR A 28 -2.60 -32.27 23.96
C THR A 28 -1.37 -31.59 23.37
N SER A 29 -0.20 -32.24 23.42
CA SER A 29 1.04 -31.73 22.83
C SER A 29 0.93 -31.61 21.32
N ILE A 30 0.38 -32.61 20.64
CA ILE A 30 0.13 -32.58 19.19
C ILE A 30 -0.85 -31.45 18.84
N THR A 31 -1.95 -31.33 19.58
CA THR A 31 -2.93 -30.27 19.37
C THR A 31 -2.31 -28.88 19.53
N ALA A 32 -1.49 -28.68 20.56
CA ALA A 32 -0.80 -27.40 20.78
C ALA A 32 0.11 -27.04 19.58
N VAL A 33 0.87 -28.00 19.06
CA VAL A 33 1.71 -27.81 17.87
C VAL A 33 0.88 -27.46 16.63
N LEU A 34 -0.25 -28.15 16.43
CA LEU A 34 -1.15 -27.88 15.30
C LEU A 34 -1.77 -26.48 15.38
N LEU A 35 -2.15 -26.03 16.57
CA LEU A 35 -2.69 -24.68 16.78
C LEU A 35 -1.65 -23.61 16.45
N LEU A 36 -0.42 -23.75 16.93
CA LEU A 36 0.66 -22.80 16.61
C LEU A 36 0.92 -22.71 15.10
N LYS A 37 0.90 -23.86 14.41
CA LYS A 37 1.05 -23.90 12.95
C LYS A 37 -0.13 -23.22 12.24
N SER A 38 -1.36 -23.47 12.70
CA SER A 38 -2.57 -22.86 12.15
C SER A 38 -2.58 -21.34 12.32
N PHE A 39 -2.21 -20.84 13.50
CA PHE A 39 -2.13 -19.39 13.75
C PHE A 39 -1.07 -18.71 12.86
N SER A 40 0.08 -19.35 12.67
CA SER A 40 1.11 -18.82 11.78
C SER A 40 0.63 -18.73 10.33
N ALA A 41 -0.09 -19.76 9.86
CA ALA A 41 -0.65 -19.77 8.51
C ALA A 41 -1.75 -18.70 8.33
N GLN A 42 -2.64 -18.54 9.33
CA GLN A 42 -3.68 -17.52 9.33
C GLN A 42 -3.08 -16.11 9.32
N LYS A 43 -2.02 -15.87 10.11
CA LYS A 43 -1.33 -14.57 10.13
C LYS A 43 -0.80 -14.22 8.74
N THR A 44 -0.06 -15.13 8.11
CA THR A 44 0.45 -14.91 6.75
C THR A 44 -0.66 -14.70 5.73
N SER A 45 -1.75 -15.47 5.81
CA SER A 45 -2.90 -15.32 4.92
C SER A 45 -3.60 -13.98 5.08
N ASN A 46 -3.77 -13.51 6.33
CA ASN A 46 -4.35 -12.20 6.62
C ASN A 46 -3.45 -11.07 6.14
N GLU A 47 -2.13 -11.17 6.33
CA GLU A 47 -1.18 -10.18 5.81
C GLU A 47 -1.22 -10.08 4.28
N ILE A 48 -1.29 -11.20 3.58
CA ILE A 48 -1.43 -11.22 2.11
C ILE A 48 -2.76 -10.61 1.69
N SER A 49 -3.86 -10.98 2.35
CA SER A 49 -5.20 -10.47 2.04
C SER A 49 -5.27 -8.96 2.26
N TYR A 50 -4.70 -8.48 3.36
CA TYR A 50 -4.62 -7.04 3.65
C TYR A 50 -3.77 -6.30 2.62
N LYS A 51 -2.61 -6.85 2.23
CA LYS A 51 -1.78 -6.26 1.16
C LYS A 51 -2.52 -6.21 -0.18
N ASN A 52 -3.26 -7.25 -0.54
CA ASN A 52 -4.04 -7.27 -1.77
C ASN A 52 -5.18 -6.28 -1.74
N TYR A 53 -5.90 -6.22 -0.61
CA TYR A 53 -6.97 -5.26 -0.41
C TYR A 53 -6.47 -3.81 -0.51
N ARG A 54 -5.34 -3.48 0.12
CA ARG A 54 -4.69 -2.16 -0.01
C ARG A 54 -4.36 -1.81 -1.46
N LYS A 55 -3.93 -2.77 -2.27
CA LYS A 55 -3.69 -2.54 -3.71
C LYS A 55 -4.99 -2.23 -4.46
N THR A 56 -6.11 -2.81 -4.04
CA THR A 56 -7.42 -2.59 -4.68
C THR A 56 -7.99 -1.21 -4.36
N ILE A 57 -7.78 -0.69 -3.14
CA ILE A 57 -8.30 0.63 -2.73
C ILE A 57 -7.34 1.78 -3.05
N ARG A 58 -6.09 1.48 -3.43
CA ARG A 58 -5.08 2.49 -3.72
C ARG A 58 -5.52 3.39 -4.89
N PRO A 59 -5.52 4.73 -4.71
CA PRO A 59 -5.75 5.65 -5.80
C PRO A 59 -4.60 5.65 -6.81
N TYR A 60 -4.94 5.75 -8.09
CA TYR A 60 -3.94 5.90 -9.17
C TYR A 60 -4.16 7.19 -9.94
N PHE A 61 -3.10 7.97 -10.07
CA PHE A 61 -3.09 9.19 -10.86
C PHE A 61 -2.53 8.93 -12.25
N SER A 62 -3.10 9.57 -13.26
CA SER A 62 -2.46 9.78 -14.56
C SER A 62 -2.18 11.25 -14.77
N VAL A 63 -1.11 11.53 -15.51
CA VAL A 63 -0.72 12.87 -15.90
C VAL A 63 -0.88 12.98 -17.41
N THR A 64 -1.49 14.06 -17.84
CA THR A 64 -1.68 14.41 -19.26
C THR A 64 -1.28 15.86 -19.47
N ILE A 65 -0.78 16.19 -20.66
CA ILE A 65 -0.57 17.58 -21.05
C ILE A 65 -1.64 17.96 -22.04
N GLU A 66 -2.29 19.08 -21.79
CA GLU A 66 -3.22 19.70 -22.72
C GLU A 66 -2.63 21.03 -23.18
N SER A 67 -2.80 21.35 -24.46
CA SER A 67 -2.41 22.65 -25.01
C SER A 67 -3.67 23.37 -25.45
N GLU A 68 -3.89 24.55 -24.91
CA GLU A 68 -5.04 25.40 -25.25
C GLU A 68 -4.56 26.66 -25.96
N GLU A 69 -5.22 27.01 -27.07
CA GLU A 69 -4.94 28.24 -27.80
C GLU A 69 -5.58 29.42 -27.05
N PHE A 70 -4.74 30.37 -26.64
CA PHE A 70 -5.15 31.56 -25.91
C PHE A 70 -4.91 32.82 -26.76
N GLY A 71 -5.81 33.05 -27.72
CA GLY A 71 -5.68 34.12 -28.69
C GLY A 71 -4.81 33.74 -29.89
N VAL A 72 -4.70 34.66 -30.87
CA VAL A 72 -4.09 34.36 -32.17
C VAL A 72 -2.61 34.01 -32.01
N GLY A 73 -2.29 32.72 -32.12
CA GLY A 73 -0.92 32.20 -32.15
C GLY A 73 -0.21 32.06 -30.79
N ASN A 74 -0.90 32.24 -29.67
CA ASN A 74 -0.35 31.98 -28.33
C ASN A 74 -0.94 30.69 -27.78
N PHE A 75 -0.09 29.75 -27.37
CA PHE A 75 -0.50 28.49 -26.75
C PHE A 75 -0.11 28.49 -25.28
N LYS A 76 -1.03 28.06 -24.42
CA LYS A 76 -0.75 27.71 -23.03
C LYS A 76 -0.77 26.20 -22.87
N LYS A 77 0.14 25.67 -22.07
CA LYS A 77 0.17 24.25 -21.73
C LYS A 77 -0.30 24.06 -20.30
N PHE A 78 -1.08 23.03 -20.10
CA PHE A 78 -1.61 22.63 -18.80
C PHE A 78 -1.21 21.20 -18.51
N LEU A 79 -0.72 20.96 -17.30
CA LEU A 79 -0.49 19.63 -16.76
C LEU A 79 -1.75 19.21 -16.00
N THR A 80 -2.50 18.28 -16.56
CA THR A 80 -3.73 17.76 -15.98
C THR A 80 -3.44 16.45 -15.22
N LEU A 81 -3.59 16.51 -13.90
CA LEU A 81 -3.59 15.38 -12.99
C LEU A 81 -5.01 14.80 -12.88
N LYS A 82 -5.17 13.53 -13.24
CA LYS A 82 -6.45 12.82 -13.19
C LYS A 82 -6.38 11.63 -12.24
N VAL A 83 -7.37 11.48 -11.38
CA VAL A 83 -7.56 10.26 -10.60
C VAL A 83 -8.36 9.26 -11.42
N ASN A 84 -7.75 8.16 -11.85
CA ASN A 84 -8.44 7.15 -12.66
C ASN A 84 -9.23 6.16 -11.81
N ASP A 85 -8.64 5.73 -10.70
CA ASP A 85 -9.20 4.68 -9.84
C ASP A 85 -9.25 5.11 -8.38
N ASN A 86 -10.34 4.74 -7.72
CA ASN A 86 -10.64 5.04 -6.31
C ASN A 86 -10.67 6.54 -5.96
N ASN A 87 -11.10 6.84 -4.74
CA ASN A 87 -11.10 8.21 -4.23
C ASN A 87 -9.79 8.48 -3.50
N ALA A 88 -9.08 9.52 -3.93
CA ALA A 88 -8.00 10.11 -3.16
C ALA A 88 -8.55 11.26 -2.31
N PHE A 89 -8.05 11.46 -1.10
CA PHE A 89 -8.39 12.55 -0.19
C PHE A 89 -7.13 13.29 0.24
N ASP A 90 -7.27 14.51 0.78
CA ASP A 90 -6.17 15.31 1.32
C ASP A 90 -4.94 15.39 0.38
N LEU A 91 -5.16 15.65 -0.91
CA LEU A 91 -4.06 15.84 -1.85
C LEU A 91 -3.26 17.09 -1.46
N GLN A 92 -1.96 16.92 -1.29
CA GLN A 92 -1.01 17.99 -0.99
C GLN A 92 0.20 17.87 -1.90
N VAL A 93 0.66 18.99 -2.43
CA VAL A 93 1.93 19.07 -3.16
C VAL A 93 3.00 19.32 -2.11
N VAL A 94 3.88 18.34 -1.93
CA VAL A 94 4.95 18.39 -0.94
C VAL A 94 6.16 19.14 -1.50
N GLU A 95 6.45 18.95 -2.79
CA GLU A 95 7.58 19.55 -3.48
C GLU A 95 7.18 19.86 -4.92
N PHE A 96 7.62 21.00 -5.45
CA PHE A 96 7.49 21.31 -6.88
C PHE A 96 8.60 22.26 -7.35
N LYS A 97 8.89 22.21 -8.65
CA LYS A 97 9.83 23.12 -9.30
C LYS A 97 9.10 24.23 -10.03
N THR A 98 9.33 25.47 -9.61
CA THR A 98 8.75 26.70 -10.19
C THR A 98 9.16 26.94 -11.63
N ASP A 99 10.27 26.36 -12.06
CA ASP A 99 10.73 26.44 -13.46
C ASP A 99 9.75 25.75 -14.42
N TYR A 100 8.93 24.85 -13.90
CA TYR A 100 7.94 24.07 -14.65
C TYR A 100 6.49 24.46 -14.31
N ILE A 101 6.18 24.84 -13.07
CA ILE A 101 4.80 25.09 -12.61
C ILE A 101 4.61 26.57 -12.24
N VAL A 102 3.62 27.23 -12.86
CA VAL A 102 3.43 28.69 -12.77
C VAL A 102 2.62 29.13 -11.55
N THR A 103 1.65 28.32 -11.09
CA THR A 103 0.77 28.73 -9.98
C THR A 103 0.22 27.51 -9.23
N LEU A 104 0.23 27.60 -7.89
CA LEU A 104 -0.30 26.58 -6.99
C LEU A 104 -1.07 27.27 -5.85
N ASP A 105 -1.96 28.20 -6.21
CA ASP A 105 -2.70 28.98 -5.20
C ASP A 105 -3.78 28.15 -4.49
N PHE A 106 -4.12 26.97 -5.03
CA PHE A 106 -5.04 26.03 -4.38
C PHE A 106 -4.86 24.60 -4.90
N ILE A 107 -4.46 23.67 -4.03
CA ILE A 107 -4.41 22.24 -4.34
C ILE A 107 -5.77 21.64 -3.98
N PRO A 108 -6.53 21.11 -4.93
CA PRO A 108 -7.87 20.63 -4.66
C PRO A 108 -7.83 19.34 -3.85
N SER A 109 -8.76 19.20 -2.91
CA SER A 109 -9.14 17.89 -2.41
C SER A 109 -9.87 17.16 -3.53
N PHE A 110 -9.27 16.09 -4.05
CA PHE A 110 -10.05 15.13 -4.80
C PHE A 110 -11.04 14.45 -3.83
N MET A 111 -12.27 14.26 -4.25
CA MET A 111 -13.34 13.65 -3.44
C MET A 111 -14.09 12.58 -4.24
N SER A 112 -13.83 12.47 -5.55
CA SER A 112 -14.40 11.44 -6.41
C SER A 112 -13.40 10.97 -7.46
N THR A 113 -13.63 9.76 -7.97
CA THR A 113 -12.99 9.25 -9.18
C THR A 113 -13.21 10.20 -10.36
N ASN A 114 -12.27 10.20 -11.31
CA ASN A 114 -12.29 11.01 -12.53
C ASN A 114 -12.26 12.52 -12.34
N GLN A 115 -11.93 13.00 -11.14
CA GLN A 115 -11.63 14.41 -10.99
C GLN A 115 -10.26 14.73 -11.60
N GLU A 116 -10.23 15.87 -12.26
CA GLU A 116 -9.09 16.39 -12.98
C GLU A 116 -8.68 17.71 -12.36
N TYR A 117 -7.38 17.90 -12.22
CA TYR A 117 -6.79 19.15 -11.76
C TYR A 117 -5.69 19.56 -12.72
N SER A 118 -5.88 20.71 -13.35
CA SER A 118 -4.97 21.24 -14.36
C SER A 118 -4.16 22.39 -13.79
N VAL A 119 -2.85 22.33 -13.96
CA VAL A 119 -1.92 23.38 -13.54
C VAL A 119 -1.20 23.92 -14.77
N GLU A 120 -1.12 25.25 -14.89
CA GLU A 120 -0.39 25.89 -15.99
C GLU A 120 1.12 25.63 -15.85
N ILE A 121 1.74 25.18 -16.95
CA ILE A 121 3.18 24.90 -17.01
C ILE A 121 3.93 25.97 -17.77
N ASN A 122 5.14 26.28 -17.29
CA ASN A 122 6.04 27.23 -17.93
C ASN A 122 6.83 26.55 -19.05
N GLU A 123 6.65 27.02 -20.28
CA GLU A 123 7.34 26.46 -21.44
C GLU A 123 8.86 26.57 -21.37
N LYS A 124 9.39 27.54 -20.60
CA LYS A 124 10.84 27.71 -20.41
C LYS A 124 11.48 26.53 -19.67
N GLY A 125 10.75 25.86 -18.77
CA GLY A 125 11.25 24.65 -18.10
C GLY A 125 11.34 23.46 -19.06
N LEU A 126 10.42 23.40 -20.03
CA LEU A 126 10.32 22.28 -20.98
C LEU A 126 11.46 22.24 -22.02
N THR A 127 12.26 23.31 -22.17
CA THR A 127 13.25 23.40 -23.27
C THR A 127 14.46 22.48 -23.12
N THR A 128 14.63 21.81 -21.98
CA THR A 128 15.83 21.00 -21.72
C THR A 128 15.57 19.53 -22.06
N ILE A 129 16.20 19.04 -23.13
CA ILE A 129 16.27 17.59 -23.42
C ILE A 129 17.29 17.00 -22.45
N ASN A 130 16.83 16.57 -21.28
CA ASN A 130 17.67 15.87 -20.32
C ASN A 130 17.72 14.37 -20.69
N GLN A 131 18.92 13.77 -20.62
CA GLN A 131 19.06 12.32 -20.80
C GLN A 131 18.50 11.54 -19.61
N GLU A 132 18.35 12.21 -18.46
CA GLU A 132 17.80 11.64 -17.24
C GLU A 132 16.47 12.29 -16.89
N PRO A 133 15.48 11.51 -16.44
CA PRO A 133 14.20 12.04 -16.03
C PRO A 133 14.34 12.96 -14.82
N GLU A 134 13.76 14.15 -14.92
CA GLU A 134 13.82 15.14 -13.86
C GLU A 134 12.52 15.12 -13.04
N LYS A 135 12.66 15.03 -11.71
CA LYS A 135 11.52 15.17 -10.79
C LYS A 135 11.02 16.62 -10.80
N ILE A 136 9.75 16.82 -11.15
CA ILE A 136 9.11 18.14 -11.24
C ILE A 136 8.17 18.44 -10.07
N ALA A 137 7.51 17.42 -9.53
CA ALA A 137 6.58 17.56 -8.43
C ALA A 137 6.46 16.26 -7.62
N MET A 138 6.14 16.41 -6.34
CA MET A 138 5.85 15.31 -5.42
C MET A 138 4.51 15.60 -4.76
N ILE A 139 3.59 14.65 -4.89
CA ILE A 139 2.24 14.72 -4.30
C ILE A 139 2.12 13.70 -3.18
N SER A 140 1.45 14.09 -2.11
CA SER A 140 1.01 13.21 -1.04
C SER A 140 -0.50 13.22 -0.98
N PHE A 141 -1.11 12.07 -0.68
CA PHE A 141 -2.56 11.92 -0.61
C PHE A 141 -2.93 10.77 0.32
N LYS A 142 -4.21 10.69 0.65
CA LYS A 142 -4.81 9.62 1.44
C LYS A 142 -5.84 8.82 0.64
N ASP A 143 -6.04 7.56 1.01
CA ASP A 143 -7.20 6.79 0.53
C ASP A 143 -8.42 6.93 1.46
N THR A 144 -9.49 6.20 1.14
CA THR A 144 -10.73 6.11 1.92
C THR A 144 -10.53 5.58 3.36
N GLU A 145 -9.44 4.88 3.63
CA GLU A 145 -9.12 4.32 4.95
C GLU A 145 -8.12 5.19 5.73
N GLY A 146 -7.66 6.31 5.16
CA GLY A 146 -6.70 7.21 5.78
C GLY A 146 -5.24 6.76 5.63
N ASN A 147 -4.95 5.78 4.76
CA ASN A 147 -3.58 5.41 4.43
C ASN A 147 -2.93 6.52 3.61
N ASN A 148 -1.69 6.90 3.95
CA ASN A 148 -0.95 7.94 3.24
C ASN A 148 -0.07 7.35 2.14
N TYR A 149 -0.02 8.05 1.02
CA TYR A 149 0.74 7.69 -0.15
C TYR A 149 1.56 8.87 -0.64
N MET A 150 2.61 8.56 -1.38
CA MET A 150 3.43 9.55 -2.07
C MET A 150 3.64 9.13 -3.50
N GLN A 151 3.62 10.11 -4.39
CA GLN A 151 3.83 9.88 -5.80
C GLN A 151 4.62 11.04 -6.41
N GLU A 152 5.57 10.69 -7.27
CA GLU A 152 6.49 11.66 -7.87
C GLU A 152 6.22 11.75 -9.37
N ILE A 153 6.21 12.97 -9.88
CA ILE A 153 5.98 13.28 -11.29
C ILE A 153 7.33 13.64 -11.90
N PHE A 154 7.64 13.00 -13.01
CA PHE A 154 8.88 13.16 -13.75
C PHE A 154 8.62 13.67 -15.16
N VAL A 155 9.57 14.43 -15.69
CA VAL A 155 9.63 14.84 -17.09
C VAL A 155 10.84 14.19 -17.74
N TYR A 156 10.66 13.58 -18.92
CA TYR A 156 11.75 12.94 -19.67
C TYR A 156 12.10 13.69 -20.96
N ASN A 157 11.09 14.13 -21.72
CA ASN A 157 11.24 14.95 -22.92
C ASN A 157 10.24 16.11 -22.93
N ILE A 158 10.40 17.04 -23.88
CA ILE A 158 9.39 18.06 -24.20
C ILE A 158 8.06 17.36 -24.48
N GLY A 159 7.16 17.34 -23.50
CA GLY A 159 5.83 16.77 -23.67
C GLY A 159 5.63 15.36 -23.08
N ASP A 160 6.68 14.69 -22.62
CA ASP A 160 6.58 13.35 -22.03
C ASP A 160 6.71 13.42 -20.50
N PHE A 161 5.57 13.42 -19.82
CA PHE A 161 5.51 13.24 -18.37
C PHE A 161 5.13 11.81 -18.04
N TYR A 162 5.73 11.30 -16.98
CA TYR A 162 5.31 10.05 -16.39
C TYR A 162 5.32 10.19 -14.88
N ILE A 163 4.61 9.29 -14.24
CA ILE A 163 4.54 9.25 -12.79
C ILE A 163 5.27 7.99 -12.32
N SER A 164 6.16 8.12 -11.34
CA SER A 164 6.70 6.94 -10.69
C SER A 164 5.61 6.23 -9.89
N GLY A 165 5.82 4.94 -9.63
CA GLY A 165 4.88 4.14 -8.86
C GLY A 165 4.58 4.80 -7.51
N VAL A 166 3.34 4.63 -7.03
CA VAL A 166 2.95 5.12 -5.72
C VAL A 166 3.75 4.37 -4.65
N GLU A 167 4.50 5.07 -3.83
CA GLU A 167 5.19 4.50 -2.67
C GLU A 167 4.28 4.58 -1.44
N ASP A 168 4.23 3.50 -0.66
CA ASP A 168 3.56 3.53 0.64
C ASP A 168 4.44 4.37 1.58
N LEU A 169 3.92 5.50 2.06
CA LEU A 169 4.50 6.15 3.22
C LEU A 169 4.17 5.26 4.42
N LEU A 170 5.07 4.32 4.72
CA LEU A 170 5.06 3.66 6.02
C LEU A 170 5.28 4.74 7.06
N VAL A 171 4.18 5.26 7.61
CA VAL A 171 4.22 5.98 8.88
C VAL A 171 4.79 4.96 9.86
N SER A 172 6.10 5.05 10.08
CA SER A 172 6.77 4.42 11.21
C SER A 172 6.24 5.11 12.47
N THR A 173 5.00 4.82 12.83
CA THR A 173 4.59 4.83 14.22
C THR A 173 5.34 3.68 14.86
N LYS A 174 6.61 3.95 15.20
CA LYS A 174 7.21 3.34 16.38
C LYS A 174 6.26 3.67 17.50
N SER A 175 5.33 2.76 17.80
CA SER A 175 4.72 2.75 19.12
C SER A 175 5.87 2.41 20.07
N SER A 176 6.51 3.47 20.56
CA SER A 176 7.24 3.42 21.82
C SER A 176 6.21 3.09 22.90
N LEU A 177 5.83 1.82 22.99
CA LEU A 177 5.29 1.25 24.20
C LEU A 177 6.48 1.11 25.15
N THR A 178 6.75 2.23 25.80
CA THR A 178 7.23 2.24 27.18
C THR A 178 6.14 1.56 28.01
N THR A 179 6.44 0.39 28.56
CA THR A 179 6.28 0.04 29.98
C THR A 179 7.05 -1.26 30.22
#